data_AF-A0A928SVN0-F1
#
_entry.id   AF-A0A928SVN0-F1
#
_cell.length_a   1.000
_cell.length_b   1.000
_cell.length_c   1.000
_cell.angle_alpha   90.00
_cell.angle_beta   90.00
_cell.angle_gamma   90.00
#
_symmetry.space_group_name_H-M   'P 1'
#
loop_
_entity.id
_entity.type
_entity.pdbx_description
1 polymer ?
#
loop_
_entity_poly.entity_id
_entity_poly.type
_entity_poly.pdbx_seq_one_letter_code
_entity_poly.pdbx_strand_id
1 'polypeptide(L)'
;MTRAARERLEGPFHVAILTTGGTIEKTYDETDGSLRNVRSVLDRLLEELRLPDLQVTHVPVMNKDSLDMTAGDRDQILDKVRAALPHYDAILVIHGTDTLAETGGHLEQNLGALELPVVLTGAMRPFEFRDSDALQNVTESLLACRLLSPGVFVVMHGRALGFPGVEKHRERRTFVRSR
;
A
#
# COMPACT_ATOMS: atom_id res chain seq x y z
N MET A 1 -13.25 22.80 -8.33
CA MET A 1 -11.94 22.16 -8.57
C MET A 1 -10.91 23.24 -8.84
N THR A 2 -9.79 23.22 -8.12
CA THR A 2 -8.67 24.16 -8.32
C THR A 2 -7.92 23.86 -9.61
N ARG A 3 -7.24 24.86 -10.19
CA ARG A 3 -6.45 24.73 -11.43
C ARG A 3 -5.37 23.63 -11.34
N ALA A 4 -4.75 23.47 -10.16
CA ALA A 4 -3.78 22.41 -9.87
C ALA A 4 -4.39 20.99 -9.92
N ALA A 5 -5.68 20.83 -9.57
CA ALA A 5 -6.36 19.54 -9.69
C ALA A 5 -6.71 19.18 -11.15
N ARG A 6 -6.77 20.17 -12.05
CA ARG A 6 -6.99 19.99 -13.50
C ARG A 6 -5.69 19.62 -14.22
N GLU A 7 -4.58 20.26 -13.89
CA GLU A 7 -3.27 19.97 -14.51
C GLU A 7 -2.76 18.55 -14.16
N ARG A 8 -3.11 18.02 -12.98
CA ARG A 8 -2.86 16.62 -12.57
C ARG A 8 -3.60 15.54 -13.41
N LEU A 9 -4.54 15.94 -14.26
CA LEU A 9 -5.33 15.01 -15.09
C LEU A 9 -4.87 14.96 -16.56
N GLU A 10 -3.93 15.82 -16.98
CA GLU A 10 -3.49 15.92 -18.38
C GLU A 10 -2.16 15.20 -18.66
N GLY A 11 -1.57 14.54 -17.66
CA GLY A 11 -0.37 13.70 -17.77
C GLY A 11 -0.53 12.34 -17.08
N PRO A 12 0.41 11.39 -17.28
CA PRO A 12 0.38 10.12 -16.58
C PRO A 12 0.43 10.34 -15.06
N PHE A 13 -0.48 9.70 -14.33
CA PHE A 13 -0.51 9.77 -12.87
C PHE A 13 0.58 8.87 -12.31
N HIS A 14 1.44 9.37 -11.42
CA HIS A 14 2.60 8.62 -10.93
C HIS A 14 2.37 8.12 -9.49
N VAL A 15 2.51 6.81 -9.28
CA VAL A 15 2.38 6.18 -7.96
C VAL A 15 3.64 5.43 -7.59
N ALA A 16 4.20 5.74 -6.42
CA ALA A 16 5.19 4.89 -5.79
C ALA A 16 4.48 3.78 -5.00
N ILE A 17 4.76 2.51 -5.33
CA ILE A 17 4.29 1.37 -4.55
C ILE A 17 5.43 0.85 -3.70
N LEU A 18 5.35 1.10 -2.39
CA LEU A 18 6.31 0.62 -1.40
C LEU A 18 5.84 -0.74 -0.88
N THR A 19 6.66 -1.77 -1.03
CA THR A 19 6.35 -3.10 -0.49
C THR A 19 7.18 -3.39 0.75
N THR A 20 6.52 -3.81 1.82
CA THR A 20 7.17 -4.14 3.11
C THR A 20 7.15 -5.64 3.40
N GLY A 21 6.64 -6.44 2.46
CA GLY A 21 6.39 -7.87 2.60
C GLY A 21 4.92 -8.16 2.84
N GLY A 22 4.64 -9.04 3.79
CA GLY A 22 3.29 -9.49 4.09
C GLY A 22 2.70 -10.45 3.05
N THR A 23 1.41 -10.75 3.20
CA THR A 23 0.73 -11.84 2.51
C THR A 23 0.70 -11.70 0.98
N ILE A 24 0.84 -10.48 0.45
CA ILE A 24 0.87 -10.24 -1.00
C ILE A 24 2.22 -10.66 -1.58
N GLU A 25 3.36 -10.36 -0.94
CA GLU A 25 4.70 -10.64 -1.49
C GLU A 25 5.27 -12.02 -1.10
N LYS A 26 4.51 -12.86 -0.37
CA LYS A 26 4.91 -14.25 -0.09
C LYS A 26 4.84 -15.04 -1.41
N THR A 27 5.99 -15.34 -2.01
CA THR A 27 6.16 -16.40 -2.99
C THR A 27 6.70 -17.63 -2.29
N TYR A 28 5.96 -18.74 -2.27
CA TYR A 28 6.46 -20.01 -1.72
C TYR A 28 7.36 -20.69 -2.77
N ASP A 29 8.65 -20.87 -2.48
CA ASP A 29 9.58 -21.68 -3.30
C ASP A 29 9.90 -22.97 -2.53
N GLU A 30 9.30 -24.08 -2.93
CA GLU A 30 9.49 -25.39 -2.29
C GLU A 30 10.76 -26.12 -2.73
N THR A 31 11.51 -25.63 -3.72
CA THR A 31 12.29 -26.56 -4.55
C THR A 31 13.80 -26.44 -4.58
N ASP A 32 14.46 -25.28 -4.39
CA ASP A 32 15.85 -25.21 -4.87
C ASP A 32 16.85 -24.30 -4.13
N GLY A 33 16.52 -23.78 -2.94
CA GLY A 33 17.51 -23.11 -2.08
C GLY A 33 18.38 -22.01 -2.73
N SER A 34 17.93 -21.43 -3.85
CA SER A 34 18.69 -20.46 -4.65
C SER A 34 17.81 -19.30 -5.08
N LEU A 35 18.34 -18.08 -4.94
CA LEU A 35 17.70 -16.84 -5.34
C LEU A 35 17.67 -16.73 -6.88
N ARG A 36 16.64 -17.28 -7.51
CA ARG A 36 16.30 -16.94 -8.91
C ARG A 36 15.61 -15.58 -8.94
N ASN A 37 15.68 -14.87 -10.08
CA ASN A 37 14.86 -13.69 -10.37
C ASN A 37 13.36 -14.08 -10.41
N VAL A 38 12.77 -14.33 -9.25
CA VAL A 38 11.33 -14.53 -9.09
C VAL A 38 10.70 -13.15 -9.25
N ARG A 39 9.85 -12.97 -10.26
CA ARG A 39 9.08 -11.72 -10.45
C ARG A 39 8.30 -11.41 -9.17
N SER A 40 8.21 -10.13 -8.79
CA SER A 40 7.44 -9.76 -7.60
C SER A 40 5.97 -10.13 -7.77
N VAL A 41 5.26 -10.39 -6.67
CA VAL A 41 3.82 -10.66 -6.75
C VAL A 41 3.07 -9.43 -7.24
N LEU A 42 3.55 -8.24 -6.86
CA LEU A 42 3.05 -6.98 -7.35
C LEU A 42 3.09 -6.88 -8.88
N ASP A 43 4.20 -7.24 -9.53
CA ASP A 43 4.30 -7.17 -11.00
C ASP A 43 3.22 -8.04 -11.67
N ARG A 44 3.00 -9.26 -11.16
CA ARG A 44 1.96 -10.16 -11.66
C ARG A 44 0.55 -9.58 -11.46
N LEU A 45 0.29 -9.00 -10.29
CA LEU A 45 -0.97 -8.32 -9.99
C LEU A 45 -1.22 -7.15 -10.96
N LEU A 46 -0.20 -6.34 -11.23
CA LEU A 46 -0.31 -5.19 -12.11
C LEU A 46 -0.50 -5.58 -13.59
N GLU A 47 0.08 -6.70 -14.03
CA GLU A 47 -0.12 -7.25 -15.38
C GLU A 47 -1.57 -7.68 -15.65
N GLU A 48 -2.34 -8.04 -14.61
CA GLU A 48 -3.77 -8.36 -14.72
C GLU A 48 -4.66 -7.11 -14.91
N LEU A 49 -4.11 -5.91 -14.69
CA LEU A 49 -4.85 -4.65 -14.71
C LEU A 49 -4.57 -3.84 -15.98
N ARG A 50 -5.62 -3.26 -16.57
CA ARG A 50 -5.49 -2.32 -17.69
C ARG A 50 -5.42 -0.88 -17.19
N LEU A 51 -4.21 -0.35 -17.06
CA LEU A 51 -3.91 0.94 -16.41
C LEU A 51 -3.21 1.95 -17.36
N PRO A 52 -3.88 2.43 -18.43
CA PRO A 52 -3.22 3.17 -19.52
C PRO A 52 -2.60 4.52 -19.12
N ASP A 53 -3.12 5.18 -18.09
CA ASP A 53 -2.69 6.53 -17.68
C ASP A 53 -2.01 6.54 -16.30
N LEU A 54 -1.49 5.38 -15.86
CA LEU A 54 -0.86 5.20 -14.56
C LEU A 54 0.57 4.71 -14.77
N GLN A 55 1.54 5.44 -14.20
CA GLN A 55 2.90 4.97 -14.07
C GLN A 55 3.14 4.53 -12.64
N VAL A 56 3.61 3.30 -12.48
CA VAL A 56 3.94 2.71 -11.19
C VAL A 56 5.46 2.58 -11.08
N THR A 57 6.01 3.07 -9.97
CA THR A 57 7.37 2.72 -9.54
C THR A 57 7.30 1.80 -8.34
N HIS A 58 7.80 0.57 -8.49
CA HIS A 58 7.94 -0.35 -7.37
C HIS A 58 9.18 -0.01 -6.53
N VAL A 59 8.99 0.16 -5.23
CA VAL A 59 10.05 0.47 -4.26
C VAL A 59 10.04 -0.60 -3.15
N PRO A 60 10.83 -1.68 -3.30
CA PRO A 60 11.00 -2.65 -2.23
C PRO A 60 11.64 -1.99 -1.00
N VAL A 61 10.94 -2.01 0.13
CA VAL A 61 11.46 -1.48 1.41
C VAL A 61 12.07 -2.60 2.24
N MET A 62 11.34 -3.70 2.38
CA MET A 62 11.74 -4.90 3.11
C MET A 62 10.81 -6.07 2.72
N ASN A 63 11.10 -7.27 3.23
CA ASN A 63 10.22 -8.44 3.11
C ASN A 63 10.06 -9.10 4.48
N LYS A 64 9.15 -8.58 5.31
CA LYS A 64 8.94 -9.02 6.70
C LYS A 64 7.48 -9.35 6.97
N ASP A 65 7.22 -10.32 7.85
CA ASP A 65 5.87 -10.50 8.38
C ASP A 65 5.53 -9.31 9.29
N SER A 66 4.32 -8.78 9.17
CA SER A 66 3.88 -7.62 9.94
C SER A 66 3.92 -7.86 11.45
N LEU A 67 3.76 -9.12 11.91
CA LEU A 67 3.86 -9.47 13.33
C LEU A 67 5.28 -9.34 13.88
N ASP A 68 6.30 -9.46 13.03
CA ASP A 68 7.70 -9.33 13.42
C ASP A 68 8.23 -7.90 13.27
N MET A 69 7.44 -6.98 12.70
CA MET A 69 7.87 -5.59 12.48
C MET A 69 8.09 -4.83 13.79
N THR A 70 9.25 -4.20 13.88
CA THR A 70 9.72 -3.37 14.99
C THR A 70 9.48 -1.88 14.73
N ALA A 71 9.68 -1.04 15.75
CA ALA A 71 9.61 0.42 15.57
C ALA A 71 10.58 0.91 14.49
N GLY A 72 11.82 0.41 14.47
CA GLY A 72 12.81 0.77 13.45
C GLY A 72 12.41 0.35 12.03
N ASP A 73 11.66 -0.75 11.87
CA ASP A 73 11.11 -1.12 10.56
C ASP A 73 10.05 -0.09 10.11
N ARG A 74 9.24 0.45 11.03
CA ARG A 74 8.26 1.49 10.72
C ARG A 74 8.93 2.83 10.41
N ASP A 75 10.02 3.16 11.10
CA ASP A 75 10.85 4.33 10.79
C ASP A 75 11.43 4.22 9.37
N GLN A 76 11.88 3.02 8.97
CA GLN A 76 12.35 2.79 7.60
C GLN A 76 11.25 3.01 6.55
N ILE A 77 10.01 2.58 6.84
CA ILE A 77 8.85 2.86 5.97
C ILE A 77 8.59 4.37 5.91
N LEU A 78 8.57 5.05 7.05
CA LEU A 78 8.40 6.50 7.15
C LEU A 78 9.42 7.26 6.31
N ASP A 79 10.70 6.90 6.41
CA ASP A 79 11.78 7.54 5.65
C ASP A 79 11.63 7.33 4.14
N LYS A 80 11.21 6.12 3.72
CA LYS A 80 10.93 5.84 2.30
C LYS A 80 9.72 6.61 1.77
N VAL A 81 8.66 6.73 2.58
CA VAL A 81 7.49 7.55 2.22
C VAL A 81 7.92 9.01 2.08
N ARG A 82 8.64 9.57 3.06
CA ARG A 82 9.15 10.96 3.01
C ARG A 82 10.00 11.22 1.78
N ALA A 83 10.91 10.31 1.46
CA ALA A 83 11.76 10.43 0.28
C ALA A 83 10.97 10.40 -1.03
N ALA A 84 9.83 9.71 -1.07
CA ALA A 84 8.97 9.63 -2.25
C ALA A 84 8.03 10.83 -2.40
N LEU A 85 7.63 11.51 -1.31
CA LEU A 85 6.67 12.63 -1.36
C LEU A 85 6.90 13.67 -2.48
N PRO A 86 8.12 14.17 -2.74
CA PRO A 86 8.32 15.20 -3.76
C PRO A 86 8.32 14.69 -5.21
N HIS A 87 8.16 13.39 -5.44
CA HIS A 87 8.40 12.76 -6.75
C HIS A 87 7.17 12.08 -7.37
N TYR A 88 6.07 11.94 -6.62
CA TYR A 88 4.91 11.16 -7.04
C TYR A 88 3.60 11.90 -6.76
N ASP A 89 2.52 11.46 -7.40
CA ASP A 89 1.17 11.99 -7.17
C ASP A 89 0.46 11.31 -6.01
N ALA A 90 0.84 10.08 -5.71
CA ALA A 90 0.37 9.33 -4.54
C ALA A 90 1.41 8.28 -4.14
N ILE A 91 1.30 7.81 -2.90
CA ILE A 91 2.11 6.71 -2.38
C ILE A 91 1.17 5.59 -1.94
N LEU A 92 1.45 4.37 -2.39
CA LEU A 92 0.78 3.16 -1.95
C LEU A 92 1.76 2.29 -1.17
N VAL A 93 1.44 1.95 0.07
CA VAL A 93 2.23 1.05 0.92
C VAL A 93 1.50 -0.29 1.01
N ILE A 94 2.08 -1.33 0.41
CA ILE A 94 1.61 -2.71 0.55
C ILE A 94 2.26 -3.29 1.81
N HIS A 95 1.42 -3.70 2.75
CA HIS A 95 1.80 -4.07 4.10
C HIS A 95 1.06 -5.32 4.58
N GLY A 96 1.70 -6.10 5.47
CA GLY A 96 1.02 -7.18 6.19
C GLY A 96 -0.08 -6.64 7.10
N THR A 97 -1.25 -7.30 7.14
CA THR A 97 -2.44 -6.70 7.76
C THR A 97 -2.41 -6.65 9.28
N ASP A 98 -1.60 -7.47 9.96
CA ASP A 98 -1.66 -7.59 11.43
C ASP A 98 -1.24 -6.33 12.17
N THR A 99 -0.24 -5.60 11.67
CA THR A 99 0.24 -4.35 12.28
C THR A 99 0.09 -3.14 11.36
N LEU A 100 -0.67 -3.27 10.25
CA LEU A 100 -0.92 -2.18 9.30
C LEU A 100 -1.48 -0.93 9.97
N ALA A 101 -2.42 -1.10 10.92
CA ALA A 101 -3.00 0.02 11.67
C ALA A 101 -1.94 0.77 12.50
N GLU A 102 -0.98 0.06 13.09
CA GLU A 102 0.12 0.67 13.84
C GLU A 102 1.04 1.47 12.92
N THR A 103 1.41 0.90 11.77
CA THR A 103 2.22 1.59 10.75
C THR A 103 1.50 2.82 10.21
N GLY A 104 0.21 2.72 9.87
CA GLY A 104 -0.56 3.85 9.38
C GLY A 104 -0.71 4.97 10.40
N GLY A 105 -0.92 4.64 11.68
CA GLY A 105 -0.91 5.60 12.78
C GLY A 105 0.46 6.27 12.97
N HIS A 106 1.54 5.50 12.85
CA HIS A 106 2.91 6.02 12.93
C HIS A 106 3.21 6.98 11.77
N LEU A 107 2.80 6.66 10.54
CA LEU A 107 2.95 7.55 9.38
C LEU A 107 2.17 8.85 9.57
N GLU A 108 0.89 8.75 9.97
CA GLU A 108 0.05 9.94 10.21
C GLU A 108 0.64 10.89 11.25
N GLN A 109 1.21 10.34 12.34
CA GLN A 109 1.80 11.14 13.39
C GLN A 109 3.09 11.86 12.96
N ASN A 110 3.82 11.33 11.97
CA ASN A 110 5.19 11.76 11.67
C ASN A 110 5.38 12.40 10.29
N LEU A 111 4.42 12.30 9.37
CA LEU A 111 4.55 12.89 8.02
C LEU A 111 4.24 14.39 7.97
N GLY A 112 3.52 14.93 8.96
CA GLY A 112 3.12 16.33 8.97
C GLY A 112 2.07 16.65 7.90
N ALA A 113 2.02 17.90 7.42
CA ALA A 113 1.07 18.30 6.40
C ALA A 113 1.43 17.69 5.03
N LEU A 114 0.50 16.94 4.44
CA LEU A 114 0.66 16.27 3.16
C LEU A 114 -0.01 17.04 2.02
N GLU A 115 0.56 16.94 0.82
CA GLU A 115 0.00 17.47 -0.44
C GLU A 115 -0.51 16.36 -1.38
N LEU A 116 -0.39 15.10 -0.96
CA LEU A 116 -0.81 13.90 -1.67
C LEU A 116 -1.36 12.82 -0.71
N PRO A 117 -2.15 11.86 -1.19
CA PRO A 117 -2.59 10.75 -0.38
C PRO A 117 -1.50 9.68 -0.23
N VAL A 118 -1.31 9.22 1.01
CA VAL A 118 -0.52 8.04 1.36
C VAL A 118 -1.51 6.92 1.75
N VAL A 119 -1.64 5.93 0.90
CA VAL A 119 -2.59 4.81 1.09
C VAL A 119 -1.83 3.58 1.55
N LEU A 120 -2.29 2.94 2.61
CA LEU A 120 -1.86 1.62 3.04
C LEU A 120 -2.87 0.58 2.57
N THR A 121 -2.38 -0.56 2.12
CA THR A 121 -3.21 -1.70 1.74
C THR A 121 -2.52 -3.02 2.09
N GLY A 122 -3.25 -4.11 1.94
CA GLY A 122 -2.74 -5.46 2.14
C GLY A 122 -3.74 -6.50 1.66
N ALA A 123 -3.54 -7.74 2.07
CA ALA A 123 -4.49 -8.83 1.83
C ALA A 123 -4.65 -9.69 3.08
N MET A 124 -5.87 -10.13 3.33
CA MET A 124 -6.18 -11.09 4.40
C MET A 124 -5.78 -12.51 4.00
N ARG A 125 -5.69 -12.78 2.70
CA ARG A 125 -5.28 -14.08 2.15
C ARG A 125 -4.13 -13.91 1.15
N PRO A 126 -3.18 -14.85 1.08
CA PRO A 126 -2.07 -14.75 0.12
C PRO A 126 -2.57 -14.71 -1.32
N PHE A 127 -1.86 -14.00 -2.18
CA PHE A 127 -2.26 -13.80 -3.58
C PHE A 127 -2.39 -15.11 -4.35
N GLU A 128 -1.59 -16.12 -4.00
CA GLU A 128 -1.56 -17.43 -4.66
C GLU A 128 -2.86 -18.23 -4.48
N PHE A 129 -3.73 -17.83 -3.55
CA PHE A 129 -5.04 -18.45 -3.34
C PHE A 129 -6.06 -17.88 -4.33
N ARG A 130 -6.86 -18.77 -4.96
CA ARG A 130 -7.92 -18.38 -5.91
C ARG A 130 -8.96 -17.42 -5.32
N ASP A 131 -9.12 -17.39 -4.01
CA ASP A 131 -10.05 -16.51 -3.29
C ASP A 131 -9.35 -15.39 -2.52
N SER A 132 -8.17 -14.97 -2.99
CA SER A 132 -7.43 -13.84 -2.44
C SER A 132 -8.15 -12.50 -2.66
N ASP A 133 -8.08 -11.65 -1.65
CA ASP A 133 -8.53 -10.26 -1.68
C ASP A 133 -7.45 -9.28 -2.18
N ALA A 134 -6.25 -9.77 -2.53
CA ALA A 134 -5.11 -8.94 -2.95
C ALA A 134 -5.40 -8.09 -4.20
N LEU A 135 -5.90 -8.71 -5.28
CA LEU A 135 -6.22 -8.01 -6.53
C LEU A 135 -7.29 -6.94 -6.30
N GLN A 136 -8.33 -7.26 -5.55
CA GLN A 136 -9.38 -6.31 -5.17
C GLN A 136 -8.77 -5.12 -4.41
N ASN A 137 -8.07 -5.38 -3.31
CA ASN A 137 -7.57 -4.32 -2.44
C ASN A 137 -6.55 -3.43 -3.16
N VAL A 138 -5.64 -4.00 -3.97
CA VAL A 138 -4.67 -3.23 -4.77
C VAL A 138 -5.40 -2.36 -5.81
N THR A 139 -6.38 -2.90 -6.52
CA THR A 139 -7.16 -2.15 -7.52
C THR A 139 -7.92 -0.97 -6.88
N GLU A 140 -8.60 -1.24 -5.77
CA GLU A 140 -9.30 -0.22 -4.99
C GLU A 140 -8.33 0.86 -4.47
N SER A 141 -7.14 0.45 -4.03
CA SER A 141 -6.13 1.38 -3.52
C SER A 141 -5.56 2.29 -4.62
N LEU A 142 -5.28 1.74 -5.80
CA LEU A 142 -4.82 2.52 -6.95
C LEU A 142 -5.86 3.54 -7.41
N LEU A 143 -7.14 3.17 -7.38
CA LEU A 143 -8.23 4.12 -7.65
C LEU A 143 -8.31 5.18 -6.55
N ALA A 144 -8.24 4.78 -5.27
CA ALA A 144 -8.29 5.69 -4.14
C ALA A 144 -7.14 6.70 -4.13
N CYS A 145 -5.93 6.31 -4.54
CA CYS A 145 -4.78 7.20 -4.73
C CYS A 145 -5.11 8.40 -5.63
N ARG A 146 -6.00 8.24 -6.63
CA ARG A 146 -6.41 9.34 -7.53
C ARG A 146 -7.53 10.21 -6.96
N LEU A 147 -8.35 9.66 -6.08
CA LEU A 147 -9.61 10.28 -5.65
C LEU A 147 -9.53 10.94 -4.27
N LEU A 148 -8.68 10.40 -3.38
CA LEU A 148 -8.57 10.88 -2.02
C LEU A 148 -7.82 12.21 -1.96
N SER A 149 -8.26 13.07 -1.06
CA SER A 149 -7.51 14.25 -0.67
C SER A 149 -6.21 13.86 0.04
N PRO A 150 -5.25 14.78 0.19
CA PRO A 150 -4.03 14.53 0.96
C PRO A 150 -4.32 14.03 2.38
N GLY A 151 -3.51 13.07 2.84
CA GLY A 151 -3.66 12.41 4.15
C GLY A 151 -3.22 10.95 4.11
N VAL A 152 -3.22 10.30 5.29
CA VAL A 152 -2.88 8.87 5.42
C VAL A 152 -4.15 8.03 5.55
N PHE A 153 -4.27 6.96 4.76
CA PHE A 153 -5.48 6.13 4.69
C PHE A 153 -5.14 4.64 4.68
N VAL A 154 -6.04 3.79 5.15
CA VAL A 154 -6.09 2.38 4.75
C VAL A 154 -7.21 2.19 3.73
N VAL A 155 -6.95 1.43 2.67
CA VAL A 155 -7.95 1.06 1.65
C VAL A 155 -8.01 -0.45 1.51
N MET A 156 -9.14 -1.04 1.92
CA MET A 156 -9.43 -2.46 1.80
C MET A 156 -10.94 -2.72 1.79
N HIS A 157 -11.37 -3.73 1.03
CA HIS A 157 -12.75 -4.21 0.97
C HIS A 157 -13.79 -3.09 0.72
N GLY A 158 -13.54 -2.26 -0.29
CA GLY A 158 -14.42 -1.19 -0.74
C GLY A 158 -14.50 0.03 0.19
N ARG A 159 -13.55 0.19 1.12
CA ARG A 159 -13.57 1.27 2.12
C ARG A 159 -12.22 1.96 2.20
N ALA A 160 -12.25 3.29 2.25
CA ALA A 160 -11.12 4.14 2.59
C ALA A 160 -11.32 4.73 3.98
N LEU A 161 -10.43 4.41 4.92
CA LEU A 161 -10.47 4.93 6.29
C LEU A 161 -9.21 5.77 6.54
N GLY A 162 -9.37 7.05 6.84
CA GLY A 162 -8.24 7.94 7.16
C GLY A 162 -7.70 7.68 8.57
N PHE A 163 -6.40 7.82 8.77
CA PHE A 163 -5.81 7.85 10.11
C PHE A 163 -5.98 9.25 10.73
N PRO A 164 -5.92 9.39 12.08
CA PRO A 164 -5.84 8.33 13.10
C PRO A 164 -7.18 7.62 13.34
N GLY A 165 -7.19 6.66 14.27
CA GLY A 165 -8.43 5.97 14.73
C GLY A 165 -8.90 4.85 13.80
N VAL A 166 -7.97 4.03 13.32
CA VAL A 166 -8.22 2.85 12.50
C VAL A 166 -7.67 1.62 13.20
N GLU A 167 -8.43 0.52 13.21
CA GLU A 167 -8.04 -0.74 13.85
C GLU A 167 -8.43 -1.96 13.00
N LYS A 168 -7.71 -3.07 13.18
CA LYS A 168 -8.02 -4.36 12.54
C LYS A 168 -9.12 -5.08 13.33
N HIS A 169 -10.27 -5.28 12.69
CA HIS A 169 -11.31 -6.16 13.18
C HIS A 169 -10.99 -7.61 12.80
N ARG A 170 -10.36 -8.36 13.71
CA ARG A 170 -9.82 -9.71 13.44
C ARG A 170 -10.88 -10.71 12.97
N GLU A 171 -12.03 -10.78 13.64
CA GLU A 171 -13.11 -11.71 13.28
C GLU A 171 -13.67 -11.46 11.87
N ARG A 172 -13.94 -10.18 11.55
CA ARG A 172 -14.44 -9.76 10.23
C ARG A 172 -13.36 -9.69 9.16
N ARG A 173 -12.09 -9.93 9.53
CA ARG A 173 -10.90 -9.83 8.67
C ARG A 173 -10.90 -8.55 7.84
N THR A 174 -11.03 -7.41 8.51
CA THR A 174 -11.12 -6.11 7.83
C THR A 174 -10.73 -4.96 8.78
N PHE A 175 -10.72 -3.72 8.29
CA PHE A 175 -10.45 -2.53 9.10
C PHE A 175 -11.72 -1.77 9.46
N VAL A 176 -11.73 -1.12 10.62
CA VAL A 176 -12.84 -0.30 11.13
C VAL A 176 -12.29 0.96 11.80
N ARG A 177 -13.17 1.94 12.02
CA ARG A 177 -12.84 3.09 12.87
C ARG A 177 -12.85 2.64 14.33
N SER A 178 -11.82 3.02 15.07
CA SER A 178 -11.81 2.90 16.53
C SER A 178 -12.94 3.77 17.10
N ARG A 179 -13.65 3.24 18.09
CA ARG A 179 -14.76 3.94 18.75
C ARG A 179 -14.27 4.97 19.75
#